data_AF-A0A382S5Z1-F1
#
_entry.id   AF-A0A382S5Z1-F1
#
_cell.length_a   1.000
_cell.length_b   1.000
_cell.length_c   1.000
_cell.angle_alpha   90.00
_cell.angle_beta   90.00
_cell.angle_gamma   90.00
#
_symmetry.space_group_name_H-M   'P 1'
#
loop_
_entity.id
_entity.type
_entity.pdbx_description
1 polymer ?
#
loop_
_entity_poly.entity_id
_entity_poly.type
_entity_poly.pdbx_seq_one_letter_code
_entity_poly.pdbx_strand_id
1 'polypeptide(L)'
;MNEIKLKTFQDNLPEKSITKNQLAKIESRLPELHRAKAIIGHSTSQASYALQTLNMLDDSPMSRMKQCLSNIEHKYQAVREAYFKIENNKLEMKEIDSNKPVTESGRLKIRELETSIESIQNGMGNALREVGMFQDMYEAIRKSNNIPEVWTEHDYEKQEIANMVRRSFRIGIQSLSNGGAVSIAAVEFWEQLGIHPQSAEAHCRNYLQQVQNIIKEGKEPDVRVMYEFLDGMAEKFKDSYKFALDRIGLKELGSEEFRVGS
;
A
#
# COMPACT_ATOMS: atom_id res chain seq x y z
N MET A 1 -18.92 -2.16 41.21
CA MET A 1 -17.67 -2.17 42.00
C MET A 1 -16.71 -3.11 41.29
N ASN A 2 -15.64 -2.71 40.63
CA ASN A 2 -14.90 -1.45 40.57
C ASN A 2 -14.48 -1.23 39.11
N GLU A 3 -14.44 0.03 38.66
CA GLU A 3 -13.62 0.41 37.51
C GLU A 3 -12.18 -0.03 37.81
N ILE A 4 -11.71 -1.12 37.20
CA ILE A 4 -10.30 -1.48 37.27
C ILE A 4 -9.60 -0.69 36.16
N LYS A 5 -9.45 0.62 36.40
CA LYS A 5 -8.30 1.36 35.88
C LYS A 5 -7.07 0.68 36.48
N LEU A 6 -5.99 0.57 35.70
CA LEU A 6 -4.65 0.22 36.22
C LEU A 6 -4.50 0.82 37.62
N LYS A 7 -4.36 -0.02 38.66
CA LYS A 7 -3.94 0.48 39.98
C LYS A 7 -2.70 1.32 39.66
N THR A 8 -2.83 2.61 39.90
CA THR A 8 -1.90 3.71 39.61
C THR A 8 -0.49 3.26 39.28
N PHE A 9 0.12 3.82 38.23
CA PHE A 9 1.51 3.57 37.82
C PHE A 9 2.53 3.59 38.98
N GLN A 10 2.17 4.23 40.10
CA GLN A 10 2.93 4.36 41.35
C GLN A 10 3.48 3.05 41.93
N ASP A 11 2.77 1.91 41.85
CA ASP A 11 3.14 0.71 42.62
C ASP A 11 4.36 -0.04 42.06
N ASN A 12 4.76 0.20 40.81
CA ASN A 12 5.88 -0.48 40.13
C ASN A 12 6.83 0.47 39.37
N LEU A 13 6.83 1.77 39.69
CA LEU A 13 7.73 2.74 39.05
C LEU A 13 9.16 2.66 39.61
N PRO A 14 10.21 2.72 38.78
CA PRO A 14 11.58 2.79 39.28
C PRO A 14 11.80 4.12 40.04
N GLU A 15 12.21 4.03 41.31
CA GLU A 15 12.32 5.16 42.26
C GLU A 15 13.12 6.38 41.74
N LYS A 16 14.07 6.16 40.82
CA LYS A 16 14.96 7.20 40.27
C LYS A 16 14.58 7.70 38.86
N SER A 17 13.52 7.18 38.25
CA SER A 17 13.23 7.42 36.82
C SER A 17 12.25 8.55 36.54
N ILE A 18 11.21 8.71 37.35
CA ILE A 18 10.10 9.66 37.12
C ILE A 18 9.65 10.27 38.45
N THR A 19 9.54 11.60 38.50
CA THR A 19 8.98 12.32 39.65
C THR A 19 7.45 12.28 39.66
N LYS A 20 6.82 12.40 40.83
CA LYS A 20 5.35 12.45 40.98
C LYS A 20 4.70 13.54 40.11
N ASN A 21 5.35 14.72 40.00
CA ASN A 21 4.87 15.83 39.17
C ASN A 21 4.92 15.49 37.67
N GLN A 22 5.97 14.78 37.22
CA GLN A 22 6.06 14.29 35.84
C GLN A 22 4.99 13.24 35.55
N LEU A 23 4.71 12.34 36.50
CA LEU A 23 3.66 11.32 36.38
C LEU A 23 2.26 11.95 36.24
N ALA A 24 1.91 12.90 37.11
CA ALA A 24 0.62 13.60 37.05
C ALA A 24 0.44 14.36 35.72
N LYS A 25 1.53 14.90 35.17
CA LYS A 25 1.52 15.56 33.85
C LYS A 25 1.30 14.56 32.71
N ILE A 26 1.80 13.33 32.82
CA ILE A 26 1.55 12.26 31.85
C ILE A 26 0.08 11.83 31.95
N GLU A 27 -0.39 11.51 33.16
CA GLU A 27 -1.76 11.03 33.41
C GLU A 27 -2.83 12.01 32.93
N SER A 28 -2.62 13.33 33.12
CA SER A 28 -3.55 14.35 32.61
C SER A 28 -3.61 14.47 31.08
N ARG A 29 -2.59 14.00 30.35
CA ARG A 29 -2.51 14.04 28.88
C ARG A 29 -2.95 12.73 28.20
N LEU A 30 -2.92 11.62 28.93
CA LEU A 30 -3.28 10.30 28.40
C LEU A 30 -4.67 10.25 27.76
N PRO A 31 -5.75 10.83 28.34
CA PRO A 31 -7.09 10.73 27.75
C PRO A 31 -7.17 11.29 26.33
N GLU A 32 -6.58 12.47 26.08
CA GLU A 32 -6.58 13.09 24.76
C GLU A 32 -5.70 12.32 23.77
N LEU A 33 -4.55 11.78 24.23
CA LEU A 33 -3.71 10.93 23.40
C LEU A 33 -4.43 9.64 22.99
N HIS A 34 -5.18 9.01 23.89
CA HIS A 34 -6.00 7.84 23.57
C HIS A 34 -7.12 8.19 22.58
N ARG A 35 -7.80 9.32 22.77
CA ARG A 35 -8.82 9.83 21.81
C ARG A 35 -8.22 10.05 20.43
N ALA A 36 -7.12 10.79 20.33
CA ALA A 36 -6.47 11.11 19.06
C ALA A 36 -5.96 9.85 18.34
N LYS A 37 -5.36 8.91 19.09
CA LYS A 37 -4.91 7.63 18.56
C LYS A 37 -6.06 6.74 18.08
N ALA A 38 -7.22 6.79 18.73
CA ALA A 38 -8.40 6.07 18.26
C ALA A 38 -8.94 6.62 16.93
N ILE A 39 -8.80 7.93 16.69
CA ILE A 39 -9.18 8.59 15.44
C ILE A 39 -8.17 8.27 14.32
N ILE A 40 -6.88 8.49 14.59
CA ILE A 40 -5.78 8.26 13.64
C ILE A 40 -5.10 6.94 14.01
N GLY A 41 -5.81 5.85 13.78
CA GLY A 41 -5.36 4.50 14.15
C GLY A 41 -4.40 3.84 13.14
N HIS A 42 -4.15 4.48 12.00
CA HIS A 42 -3.35 3.92 10.90
C HIS A 42 -1.98 4.59 10.86
N SER A 43 -0.93 3.80 10.58
CA SER A 43 0.44 4.33 10.45
C SER A 43 0.61 5.20 9.21
N THR A 44 -0.23 4.98 8.20
CA THR A 44 -0.18 5.65 6.90
C THR A 44 -1.53 6.31 6.64
N SER A 45 -1.51 7.58 6.22
CA SER A 45 -2.74 8.32 5.95
C SER A 45 -3.44 7.82 4.69
N GLN A 46 -4.75 8.02 4.59
CA GLN A 46 -5.50 7.67 3.38
C GLN A 46 -4.97 8.41 2.13
N ALA A 47 -4.56 9.67 2.29
CA ALA A 47 -3.95 10.46 1.21
C ALA A 47 -2.61 9.86 0.75
N SER A 48 -1.78 9.42 1.70
CA SER A 48 -0.54 8.71 1.38
C SER A 48 -0.81 7.40 0.66
N TYR A 49 -1.82 6.63 1.07
CA TYR A 49 -2.19 5.41 0.35
C TYR A 49 -2.63 5.72 -1.09
N ALA A 50 -3.54 6.66 -1.28
CA ALA A 50 -4.08 7.00 -2.59
C ALA A 50 -3.03 7.61 -3.53
N LEU A 51 -2.22 8.55 -3.04
CA LEU A 51 -1.34 9.37 -3.89
C LEU A 51 0.11 8.88 -3.93
N GLN A 52 0.57 8.13 -2.94
CA GLN A 52 1.94 7.64 -2.88
C GLN A 52 1.96 6.12 -3.04
N THR A 53 1.24 5.35 -2.22
CA THR A 53 1.33 3.88 -2.27
C THR A 53 0.77 3.32 -3.57
N LEU A 54 -0.44 3.70 -3.97
CA LEU A 54 -1.06 3.20 -5.21
C LEU A 54 -0.42 3.78 -6.47
N ASN A 55 0.08 5.02 -6.41
CA ASN A 55 0.61 5.73 -7.59
C ASN A 55 2.14 5.67 -7.73
N MET A 56 2.89 5.02 -6.82
CA MET A 56 4.34 5.23 -6.74
C MET A 56 5.12 4.79 -7.97
N LEU A 57 4.62 3.80 -8.73
CA LEU A 57 5.37 3.20 -9.84
C LEU A 57 4.48 2.69 -10.99
N ASP A 58 3.16 2.81 -10.86
CA ASP A 58 2.23 2.07 -11.70
C ASP A 58 1.04 2.93 -12.16
N ASP A 59 0.90 3.07 -13.48
CA ASP A 59 -0.19 3.79 -14.12
C ASP A 59 -1.36 2.87 -14.50
N SER A 60 -1.21 1.54 -14.35
CA SER A 60 -2.24 0.55 -14.64
C SER A 60 -3.34 0.54 -13.56
N PRO A 61 -4.60 0.77 -13.93
CA PRO A 61 -5.73 0.62 -13.02
C PRO A 61 -5.79 -0.77 -12.38
N MET A 62 -5.55 -1.83 -13.16
CA MET A 62 -5.58 -3.20 -12.67
C MET A 62 -4.42 -3.51 -11.70
N SER A 63 -3.26 -2.91 -11.91
CA SER A 63 -2.12 -3.09 -10.99
C SER A 63 -2.36 -2.36 -9.67
N ARG A 64 -3.01 -1.19 -9.69
CA ARG A 64 -3.50 -0.53 -8.47
C ARG A 64 -4.54 -1.37 -7.74
N MET A 65 -5.49 -1.96 -8.47
CA MET A 65 -6.48 -2.88 -7.91
C MET A 65 -5.80 -4.12 -7.27
N LYS A 66 -4.79 -4.70 -7.93
CA LYS A 66 -3.99 -5.81 -7.39
C LYS A 66 -3.26 -5.42 -6.09
N GLN A 67 -2.72 -4.20 -6.02
CA GLN A 67 -2.15 -3.69 -4.78
C GLN A 67 -3.21 -3.55 -3.67
N CYS A 68 -4.42 -3.06 -3.97
CA CYS A 68 -5.52 -3.05 -3.01
C CYS A 68 -5.84 -4.45 -2.50
N LEU A 69 -5.95 -5.45 -3.39
CA LEU A 69 -6.22 -6.85 -3.02
C LEU A 69 -5.13 -7.42 -2.11
N SER A 70 -3.86 -7.22 -2.45
CA SER A 70 -2.73 -7.66 -1.62
C SER A 70 -2.76 -7.01 -0.24
N ASN A 71 -3.03 -5.69 -0.15
CA ASN A 71 -3.16 -5.01 1.13
C ASN A 71 -4.37 -5.52 1.94
N ILE A 72 -5.51 -5.77 1.29
CA ILE A 72 -6.70 -6.36 1.93
C ILE A 72 -6.34 -7.72 2.52
N GLU A 73 -5.69 -8.60 1.75
CA GLU A 73 -5.29 -9.93 2.21
C GLU A 73 -4.36 -9.87 3.42
N HIS A 74 -3.32 -9.03 3.36
CA HIS A 74 -2.39 -8.85 4.49
C HIS A 74 -3.09 -8.35 5.75
N LYS A 75 -4.01 -7.39 5.64
CA LYS A 75 -4.76 -6.86 6.79
C LYS A 75 -5.78 -7.87 7.30
N TYR A 76 -6.43 -8.61 6.41
CA TYR A 76 -7.36 -9.66 6.77
C TYR A 76 -6.66 -10.82 7.49
N GLN A 77 -5.45 -11.19 7.08
CA GLN A 77 -4.62 -12.16 7.78
C GLN A 77 -4.30 -11.69 9.21
N ALA A 78 -3.93 -10.43 9.40
CA ALA A 78 -3.70 -9.87 10.73
C ALA A 78 -4.97 -9.90 11.61
N VAL A 79 -6.16 -9.68 11.01
CA VAL A 79 -7.45 -9.83 11.71
C VAL A 79 -7.70 -11.28 12.12
N ARG A 80 -7.43 -12.26 11.24
CA ARG A 80 -7.57 -13.68 11.55
C ARG A 80 -6.66 -14.09 12.72
N GLU A 81 -5.41 -13.67 12.70
CA GLU A 81 -4.45 -13.95 13.78
C GLU A 81 -4.87 -13.30 15.11
N ALA A 82 -5.32 -12.04 15.05
CA ALA A 82 -5.84 -11.32 16.21
C ALA A 82 -7.06 -12.03 16.83
N TYR A 83 -7.98 -12.55 15.99
CA TYR A 83 -9.15 -13.31 16.44
C TYR A 83 -8.75 -14.53 17.25
N PHE A 84 -7.89 -15.41 16.71
CA PHE A 84 -7.46 -16.61 17.42
C PHE A 84 -6.70 -16.29 18.71
N LYS A 85 -5.89 -15.22 18.71
CA LYS A 85 -5.19 -14.76 19.91
C LYS A 85 -6.15 -14.31 21.01
N ILE A 86 -7.22 -13.59 20.65
CA ILE A 86 -8.27 -13.20 21.61
C ILE A 86 -8.97 -14.45 22.17
N GLU A 87 -9.35 -15.40 21.32
CA GLU A 87 -10.03 -16.61 21.77
C GLU A 87 -9.15 -17.47 22.69
N ASN A 88 -7.86 -17.61 22.38
CA ASN A 88 -6.91 -18.29 23.27
C ASN A 88 -6.78 -17.60 24.62
N ASN A 89 -6.64 -16.26 24.65
CA ASN A 89 -6.58 -15.51 25.91
C ASN A 89 -7.87 -15.68 26.73
N LYS A 90 -9.05 -15.72 26.09
CA LYS A 90 -10.33 -15.97 26.77
C LYS A 90 -10.41 -17.39 27.35
N LEU A 91 -9.86 -18.40 26.66
CA LEU A 91 -9.81 -19.76 27.16
C LEU A 91 -8.88 -19.86 28.38
N GLU A 92 -7.69 -19.27 28.32
CA GLU A 92 -6.74 -19.21 29.45
C GLU A 92 -7.37 -18.52 30.68
N MET A 93 -8.09 -17.41 30.48
CA MET A 93 -8.84 -16.75 31.56
C MET A 93 -9.86 -17.68 32.22
N LYS A 94 -10.61 -18.47 31.43
CA LYS A 94 -11.60 -19.43 31.94
C LYS A 94 -10.96 -20.57 32.72
N GLU A 95 -9.81 -21.06 32.28
CA GLU A 95 -9.06 -22.11 32.99
C GLU A 95 -8.58 -21.62 34.36
N ILE A 96 -8.04 -20.40 34.42
CA ILE A 96 -7.60 -19.78 35.68
C ILE A 96 -8.79 -19.58 36.63
N ASP A 97 -9.93 -19.11 36.13
CA ASP A 97 -11.13 -18.86 36.96
C ASP A 97 -11.81 -20.16 37.45
N SER A 98 -11.60 -21.27 36.73
CA SER A 98 -12.12 -22.60 37.11
C SER A 98 -11.40 -23.20 38.33
N ASN A 99 -10.14 -22.82 38.58
CA ASN A 99 -9.34 -23.30 39.71
C ASN A 99 -9.66 -22.53 41.00
N LYS A 100 -10.75 -22.90 41.68
CA LYS A 100 -11.18 -22.26 42.94
C LYS A 100 -10.51 -22.90 44.17
N PRO A 101 -9.96 -22.10 45.12
CA PRO A 101 -9.94 -20.64 45.13
C PRO A 101 -8.87 -20.05 44.20
N VAL A 102 -9.24 -19.02 43.42
CA VAL A 102 -8.33 -18.36 42.48
C VAL A 102 -7.25 -17.61 43.26
N THR A 103 -6.00 -18.05 43.11
CA THR A 103 -4.79 -17.44 43.69
C THR A 103 -4.65 -15.97 43.25
N GLU A 104 -4.01 -15.14 44.09
CA GLU A 104 -3.75 -13.72 43.77
C GLU A 104 -2.96 -13.55 42.45
N SER A 105 -2.01 -14.45 42.17
CA SER A 105 -1.28 -14.51 40.89
C SER A 105 -2.20 -14.75 39.70
N GLY A 106 -3.21 -15.63 39.83
CA GLY A 106 -4.22 -15.89 38.81
C GLY A 106 -5.07 -14.65 38.53
N ARG A 107 -5.46 -13.90 39.57
CA ARG A 107 -6.21 -12.64 39.41
C ARG A 107 -5.40 -11.54 38.73
N LEU A 108 -4.07 -11.51 38.91
CA LEU A 108 -3.19 -10.60 38.19
C LEU A 108 -3.08 -11.02 36.72
N LYS A 109 -2.93 -12.32 36.46
CA LYS A 109 -2.84 -12.87 35.09
C LYS A 109 -4.11 -12.61 34.28
N ILE A 110 -5.28 -12.78 34.89
CA ILE A 110 -6.57 -12.44 34.26
C ILE A 110 -6.58 -10.96 33.81
N ARG A 111 -6.15 -10.03 34.67
CA ARG A 111 -6.08 -8.59 34.33
C ARG A 111 -5.09 -8.29 33.21
N GLU A 112 -3.94 -8.96 33.20
CA GLU A 112 -2.98 -8.86 32.10
C GLU A 112 -3.62 -9.30 30.77
N LEU A 113 -4.32 -10.45 30.78
CA LEU A 113 -5.00 -10.98 29.60
C LEU A 113 -6.15 -10.08 29.13
N GLU A 114 -6.94 -9.51 30.04
CA GLU A 114 -8.00 -8.53 29.71
C GLU A 114 -7.42 -7.30 28.99
N THR A 115 -6.33 -6.74 29.53
CA THR A 115 -5.64 -5.58 28.93
C THR A 115 -5.05 -5.93 27.57
N SER A 116 -4.50 -7.14 27.44
CA SER A 116 -3.99 -7.68 26.18
C SER A 116 -5.11 -7.82 25.14
N ILE A 117 -6.28 -8.37 25.53
CA ILE A 117 -7.45 -8.50 24.66
C ILE A 117 -7.92 -7.13 24.16
N GLU A 118 -8.06 -6.14 25.03
CA GLU A 118 -8.49 -4.78 24.63
C GLU A 118 -7.53 -4.17 23.60
N SER A 119 -6.21 -4.31 23.82
CA SER A 119 -5.19 -3.86 22.89
C SER A 119 -5.29 -4.55 21.52
N ILE A 120 -5.49 -5.88 21.51
CA ILE A 120 -5.64 -6.67 20.28
C ILE A 120 -6.92 -6.27 19.54
N GLN A 121 -8.03 -6.06 20.26
CA GLN A 121 -9.31 -5.63 19.67
C GLN A 121 -9.19 -4.26 18.99
N ASN A 122 -8.49 -3.31 19.61
CA ASN A 122 -8.23 -2.01 19.01
C ASN A 122 -7.41 -2.14 17.71
N GLY A 123 -6.36 -2.98 17.72
CA GLY A 123 -5.58 -3.28 16.52
C GLY A 123 -6.41 -3.95 15.42
N MET A 124 -7.27 -4.91 15.79
CA MET A 124 -8.19 -5.58 14.87
C MET A 124 -9.17 -4.58 14.23
N GLY A 125 -9.74 -3.67 15.02
CA GLY A 125 -10.63 -2.62 14.52
C GLY A 125 -9.94 -1.65 13.55
N ASN A 126 -8.66 -1.32 13.79
CA ASN A 126 -7.87 -0.53 12.86
C ASN A 126 -7.63 -1.28 11.54
N ALA A 127 -7.26 -2.56 11.60
CA ALA A 127 -7.04 -3.38 10.39
C ALA A 127 -8.32 -3.54 9.56
N LEU A 128 -9.48 -3.73 10.20
CA LEU A 128 -10.77 -3.79 9.50
C LEU A 128 -11.14 -2.47 8.82
N ARG A 129 -10.83 -1.33 9.43
CA ARG A 129 -11.02 0.00 8.79
C ARG A 129 -10.14 0.15 7.56
N GLU A 130 -8.90 -0.32 7.60
CA GLU A 130 -8.00 -0.32 6.42
C GLU A 130 -8.53 -1.25 5.32
N VAL A 131 -9.08 -2.42 5.67
CA VAL A 131 -9.73 -3.31 4.70
C VAL A 131 -10.88 -2.59 3.98
N GLY A 132 -11.79 -1.95 4.73
CA GLY A 132 -12.90 -1.20 4.13
C GLY A 132 -12.42 -0.06 3.21
N MET A 133 -11.41 0.70 3.66
CA MET A 133 -10.78 1.74 2.83
C MET A 133 -10.22 1.18 1.51
N PHE A 134 -9.50 0.05 1.54
CA PHE A 134 -8.96 -0.55 0.31
C PHE A 134 -10.05 -1.15 -0.58
N GLN A 135 -11.16 -1.65 -0.02
CA GLN A 135 -12.33 -2.08 -0.79
C GLN A 135 -12.97 -0.90 -1.54
N ASP A 136 -13.15 0.23 -0.88
CA ASP A 136 -13.67 1.44 -1.51
C ASP A 136 -12.74 1.97 -2.61
N MET A 137 -11.42 1.98 -2.36
CA MET A 137 -10.41 2.36 -3.36
C MET A 137 -10.45 1.42 -4.57
N TYR A 138 -10.48 0.11 -4.35
CA TYR A 138 -10.57 -0.90 -5.40
C TYR A 138 -11.81 -0.66 -6.27
N GLU A 139 -12.97 -0.47 -5.65
CA GLU A 139 -14.24 -0.29 -6.36
C GLU A 139 -14.29 1.03 -7.13
N ALA A 140 -13.74 2.11 -6.57
CA ALA A 140 -13.63 3.39 -7.26
C ALA A 140 -12.73 3.29 -8.50
N ILE A 141 -11.60 2.60 -8.41
CA ILE A 141 -10.69 2.39 -9.55
C ILE A 141 -11.38 1.54 -10.62
N ARG A 142 -12.03 0.44 -10.24
CA ARG A 142 -12.75 -0.44 -11.16
C ARG A 142 -13.80 0.33 -11.96
N LYS A 143 -14.68 1.05 -11.26
CA LYS A 143 -15.78 1.83 -11.87
C LYS A 143 -15.28 2.95 -12.76
N SER A 144 -14.29 3.73 -12.31
CA SER A 144 -13.77 4.87 -13.08
C SER A 144 -13.06 4.45 -14.37
N ASN A 145 -12.50 3.24 -14.42
CA ASN A 145 -11.81 2.70 -15.59
C ASN A 145 -12.67 1.72 -16.41
N ASN A 146 -13.97 1.62 -16.12
CA ASN A 146 -14.92 0.72 -16.80
C ASN A 146 -14.45 -0.75 -16.83
N ILE A 147 -13.78 -1.19 -15.76
CA ILE A 147 -13.33 -2.58 -15.63
C ILE A 147 -14.54 -3.43 -15.21
N PRO A 148 -14.79 -4.58 -15.86
CA PRO A 148 -15.90 -5.45 -15.51
C PRO A 148 -15.78 -5.99 -14.09
N GLU A 149 -16.90 -6.41 -13.51
CA GLU A 149 -16.90 -6.99 -12.16
C GLU A 149 -16.07 -8.26 -12.08
N VAL A 150 -16.16 -9.05 -13.15
CA VAL A 150 -15.37 -10.24 -13.38
C VAL A 150 -14.35 -9.88 -14.46
N TRP A 151 -13.12 -9.63 -14.03
CA TRP A 151 -11.95 -9.46 -14.90
C TRP A 151 -11.06 -10.69 -14.76
N THR A 152 -10.23 -10.94 -15.76
CA THR A 152 -9.40 -12.15 -15.85
C THR A 152 -7.93 -11.82 -15.80
N GLU A 153 -7.08 -12.83 -15.59
CA GLU A 153 -5.63 -12.65 -15.68
C GLU A 153 -5.21 -12.19 -17.08
N HIS A 154 -5.93 -12.59 -18.12
CA HIS A 154 -5.69 -12.11 -19.48
C HIS A 154 -5.92 -10.59 -19.61
N ASP A 155 -6.97 -10.05 -18.99
CA ASP A 155 -7.24 -8.61 -18.99
C ASP A 155 -6.11 -7.83 -18.30
N TYR A 156 -5.60 -8.38 -17.19
CA TYR A 156 -4.48 -7.83 -16.43
C TYR A 156 -3.20 -7.77 -17.27
N GLU A 157 -2.79 -8.90 -17.85
CA GLU A 157 -1.56 -9.02 -18.65
C GLU A 157 -1.57 -8.07 -19.86
N LYS A 158 -2.74 -7.89 -20.48
CA LYS A 158 -2.90 -6.96 -21.60
C LYS A 158 -2.66 -5.50 -21.18
N GLN A 159 -3.08 -5.09 -19.99
CA GLN A 159 -2.81 -3.74 -19.47
C GLN A 159 -1.35 -3.56 -19.04
N GLU A 160 -0.72 -4.64 -18.56
CA GLU A 160 0.63 -4.58 -18.00
C GLU A 160 1.68 -4.20 -19.04
N ILE A 161 1.58 -4.69 -20.28
CA ILE A 161 2.50 -4.28 -21.35
C ILE A 161 2.45 -2.78 -21.61
N ALA A 162 1.24 -2.22 -21.72
CA ALA A 162 1.07 -0.78 -21.92
C ALA A 162 1.65 0.01 -20.74
N ASN A 163 1.47 -0.49 -19.51
CA ASN A 163 2.03 0.10 -18.30
C ASN A 163 3.57 0.05 -18.27
N MET A 164 4.19 -1.07 -18.64
CA MET A 164 5.65 -1.19 -18.74
C MET A 164 6.23 -0.19 -19.74
N VAL A 165 5.57 0.03 -20.88
CA VAL A 165 5.95 1.06 -21.84
C VAL A 165 5.85 2.45 -21.20
N ARG A 166 4.72 2.83 -20.59
CA ARG A 166 4.59 4.13 -19.90
C ARG A 166 5.70 4.34 -18.86
N ARG A 167 5.97 3.33 -18.05
CA ARG A 167 6.97 3.37 -16.99
C ARG A 167 8.38 3.57 -17.55
N SER A 168 8.77 2.86 -18.61
CA SER A 168 10.09 3.02 -19.22
C SER A 168 10.31 4.44 -19.77
N PHE A 169 9.29 5.01 -20.44
CA PHE A 169 9.34 6.40 -20.92
C PHE A 169 9.35 7.43 -19.78
N ARG A 170 8.61 7.20 -18.69
CA ARG A 170 8.63 8.04 -17.48
C ARG A 170 10.04 8.09 -16.87
N ILE A 171 10.72 6.96 -16.74
CA ILE A 171 12.11 6.89 -16.24
C ILE A 171 13.04 7.65 -17.20
N GLY A 172 12.85 7.50 -18.51
CA GLY A 172 13.60 8.24 -19.53
C GLY A 172 13.46 9.76 -19.39
N ILE A 173 12.23 10.27 -19.25
CA ILE A 173 11.94 11.69 -19.01
C ILE A 173 12.62 12.15 -17.73
N GLN A 174 12.43 11.44 -16.61
CA GLN A 174 13.01 11.80 -15.32
C GLN A 174 14.55 11.86 -15.38
N SER A 175 15.17 10.90 -16.08
CA SER A 175 16.62 10.87 -16.27
C SER A 175 17.13 12.09 -17.05
N LEU A 176 16.46 12.40 -18.17
CA LEU A 176 16.79 13.55 -19.00
C LEU A 176 16.56 14.89 -18.26
N SER A 177 15.47 15.01 -17.50
CA SER A 177 15.18 16.20 -16.71
C SER A 177 16.19 16.41 -15.57
N ASN A 178 16.70 15.33 -14.98
CA ASN A 178 17.66 15.41 -13.88
C ASN A 178 19.11 15.65 -14.35
N GLY A 179 19.55 14.91 -15.38
CA GLY A 179 20.97 14.87 -15.76
C GLY A 179 21.26 15.12 -17.24
N GLY A 180 20.25 15.39 -18.08
CA GLY A 180 20.43 15.63 -19.52
C GLY A 180 20.73 14.38 -20.37
N ALA A 181 20.89 13.22 -19.72
CA ALA A 181 21.13 11.91 -20.34
C ALA A 181 20.12 10.88 -19.82
N VAL A 182 19.80 9.89 -20.65
CA VAL A 182 18.99 8.75 -20.22
C VAL A 182 19.80 7.84 -19.30
N SER A 183 19.15 7.27 -18.28
CA SER A 183 19.79 6.32 -17.38
C SER A 183 19.95 4.95 -18.05
N ILE A 184 20.92 4.18 -17.59
CA ILE A 184 21.13 2.78 -18.03
C ILE A 184 19.85 1.97 -17.80
N ALA A 185 19.17 2.17 -16.68
CA ALA A 185 17.90 1.51 -16.37
C ALA A 185 16.80 1.80 -17.41
N ALA A 186 16.70 3.04 -17.92
CA ALA A 186 15.75 3.35 -18.99
C ALA A 186 16.12 2.64 -20.29
N VAL A 187 17.40 2.65 -20.65
CA VAL A 187 17.94 2.01 -21.86
C VAL A 187 17.67 0.51 -21.84
N GLU A 188 18.05 -0.19 -20.77
CA GLU A 188 17.81 -1.63 -20.61
C GLU A 188 16.33 -1.97 -20.65
N PHE A 189 15.49 -1.16 -20.01
CA PHE A 189 14.05 -1.42 -19.98
C PHE A 189 13.40 -1.25 -21.36
N TRP A 190 13.83 -0.28 -22.16
CA TRP A 190 13.39 -0.17 -23.55
C TRP A 190 13.83 -1.36 -24.40
N GLU A 191 15.07 -1.83 -24.24
CA GLU A 191 15.54 -3.02 -24.98
C GLU A 191 14.75 -4.27 -24.62
N GLN A 192 14.44 -4.48 -23.33
CA GLN A 192 13.59 -5.58 -22.86
C GLN A 192 12.18 -5.54 -23.47
N LEU A 193 11.67 -4.35 -23.77
CA LEU A 193 10.39 -4.13 -24.44
C LEU A 193 10.49 -4.16 -25.98
N GLY A 194 11.67 -4.46 -26.53
CA GLY A 194 11.91 -4.48 -27.98
C GLY A 194 11.90 -3.09 -28.62
N ILE A 195 12.04 -2.03 -27.82
CA ILE A 195 12.08 -0.64 -28.26
C ILE A 195 13.54 -0.23 -28.42
N HIS A 196 13.90 0.29 -29.60
CA HIS A 196 15.26 0.78 -29.83
C HIS A 196 15.54 2.00 -28.92
N PRO A 197 16.56 1.97 -28.04
CA PRO A 197 16.75 3.03 -27.04
C PRO A 197 16.92 4.43 -27.62
N GLN A 198 17.61 4.56 -28.75
CA GLN A 198 17.86 5.88 -29.36
C GLN A 198 16.58 6.47 -29.96
N SER A 199 15.66 5.61 -30.43
CA SER A 199 14.34 6.05 -30.86
C SER A 199 13.50 6.49 -29.66
N ALA A 200 13.55 5.76 -28.55
CA ALA A 200 12.85 6.13 -27.32
C ALA A 200 13.37 7.44 -26.72
N GLU A 201 14.69 7.62 -26.64
CA GLU A 201 15.31 8.85 -26.16
C GLU A 201 14.89 10.05 -27.02
N ALA A 202 14.89 9.91 -28.36
CA ALA A 202 14.46 10.97 -29.25
C ALA A 202 13.01 11.40 -28.98
N HIS A 203 12.11 10.45 -28.67
CA HIS A 203 10.74 10.75 -28.26
C HIS A 203 10.67 11.50 -26.93
N CYS A 204 11.43 11.08 -25.91
CA CYS A 204 11.50 11.79 -24.64
C CYS A 204 12.03 13.22 -24.80
N ARG A 205 13.08 13.42 -25.62
CA ARG A 205 13.64 14.77 -25.90
C ARG A 205 12.63 15.65 -26.64
N ASN A 206 11.89 15.09 -27.59
CA ASN A 206 10.83 15.81 -28.29
C ASN A 206 9.74 16.29 -27.31
N TYR A 207 9.27 15.39 -26.43
CA TYR A 207 8.31 15.76 -25.37
C TYR A 207 8.82 16.90 -24.50
N LEU A 208 10.07 16.82 -24.02
CA LEU A 208 10.67 17.89 -23.21
C LEU A 208 10.74 19.22 -23.98
N GLN A 209 11.03 19.17 -25.28
CA GLN A 209 11.04 20.38 -26.12
C GLN A 209 9.64 20.98 -26.28
N GLN A 210 8.60 20.16 -26.41
CA GLN A 210 7.21 20.62 -26.46
C GLN A 210 6.81 21.30 -25.15
N VAL A 211 7.13 20.69 -24.01
CA VAL A 211 6.86 21.27 -22.69
C VAL A 211 7.59 22.61 -22.52
N GLN A 212 8.84 22.71 -22.96
CA GLN A 212 9.57 23.98 -22.94
C GLN A 212 8.90 25.06 -23.79
N ASN A 213 8.30 24.71 -24.92
CA ASN A 213 7.60 25.67 -25.76
C ASN A 213 6.33 26.19 -25.07
N ILE A 214 5.57 25.30 -24.41
CA ILE A 214 4.40 25.70 -23.60
C ILE A 214 4.80 26.72 -22.51
N ILE A 215 5.92 26.46 -21.82
CA ILE A 215 6.45 27.36 -20.79
C ILE A 215 6.88 28.71 -21.39
N LYS A 216 7.56 28.69 -22.55
CA LYS A 216 7.99 29.92 -23.25
C LYS A 216 6.82 30.79 -23.69
N GLU A 217 5.66 30.18 -23.98
CA GLU A 217 4.41 30.89 -24.27
C GLU A 217 3.75 31.50 -23.01
N GLY A 218 4.36 31.35 -21.84
CA GLY A 218 3.83 31.85 -20.57
C GLY A 218 2.72 30.98 -19.98
N LYS A 219 2.57 29.74 -20.46
CA LYS A 219 1.57 28.78 -19.94
C LYS A 219 2.24 27.79 -18.99
N GLU A 220 1.48 27.32 -18.01
CA GLU A 220 1.92 26.25 -17.11
C GLU A 220 1.51 24.88 -17.69
N PRO A 221 2.45 23.93 -17.89
CA PRO A 221 2.12 22.60 -18.37
C PRO A 221 1.40 21.80 -17.28
N ASP A 222 0.24 21.25 -17.64
CA ASP A 222 -0.52 20.34 -16.78
C ASP A 222 0.09 18.94 -16.80
N VAL A 223 0.01 18.19 -15.69
CA VAL A 223 0.44 16.78 -15.60
C VAL A 223 -0.22 15.90 -16.67
N ARG A 224 -1.43 16.25 -17.12
CA ARG A 224 -2.14 15.59 -18.21
C ARG A 224 -1.35 15.55 -19.52
N VAL A 225 -0.53 16.56 -19.80
CA VAL A 225 0.35 16.59 -20.99
C VAL A 225 1.35 15.43 -20.94
N MET A 226 1.85 15.08 -19.74
CA MET A 226 2.70 13.91 -19.55
C MET A 226 1.91 12.61 -19.75
N TYR A 227 0.70 12.51 -19.20
CA TYR A 227 -0.13 11.31 -19.35
C TYR A 227 -0.45 11.03 -20.82
N GLU A 228 -0.84 12.06 -21.58
CA GLU A 228 -1.09 11.95 -23.02
C GLU A 228 0.15 11.48 -23.80
N PHE A 229 1.34 12.01 -23.46
CA PHE A 229 2.58 11.53 -24.06
C PHE A 229 2.83 10.06 -23.76
N LEU A 230 2.69 9.64 -22.50
CA LEU A 230 2.93 8.27 -22.08
C LEU A 230 1.93 7.30 -22.73
N ASP A 231 0.65 7.67 -22.81
CA ASP A 231 -0.38 6.91 -23.53
C ASP A 231 -0.06 6.79 -25.02
N GLY A 232 0.41 7.87 -25.65
CA GLY A 232 0.85 7.85 -27.04
C GLY A 232 2.04 6.91 -27.29
N MET A 233 2.98 6.82 -26.34
CA MET A 233 4.10 5.88 -26.42
C MET A 233 3.64 4.43 -26.21
N ALA A 234 2.73 4.19 -25.26
CA ALA A 234 2.15 2.88 -25.02
C ALA A 234 1.45 2.32 -26.27
N GLU A 235 0.64 3.14 -26.94
CA GLU A 235 -0.02 2.75 -28.18
C GLU A 235 0.98 2.54 -29.33
N LYS A 236 1.96 3.43 -29.46
CA LYS A 236 2.97 3.35 -30.53
C LYS A 236 3.82 2.09 -30.46
N PHE A 237 4.22 1.68 -29.25
CA PHE A 237 5.13 0.56 -29.02
C PHE A 237 4.42 -0.70 -28.49
N LYS A 238 3.09 -0.76 -28.60
CA LYS A 238 2.28 -1.86 -28.04
C LYS A 238 2.70 -3.25 -28.52
N ASP A 239 3.26 -3.37 -29.72
CA ASP A 239 3.66 -4.64 -30.34
C ASP A 239 5.18 -4.88 -30.31
N SER A 240 5.98 -3.92 -29.84
CA SER A 240 7.45 -4.00 -29.89
C SER A 240 8.01 -5.16 -29.06
N TYR A 241 7.34 -5.52 -27.97
CA TYR A 241 7.75 -6.62 -27.10
C TYR A 241 7.80 -7.97 -27.82
N LYS A 242 7.05 -8.14 -28.92
CA LYS A 242 7.04 -9.37 -29.73
C LYS A 242 8.43 -9.69 -30.28
N PHE A 243 9.18 -8.68 -30.72
CA PHE A 243 10.56 -8.86 -31.17
C PHE A 243 11.49 -9.32 -30.04
N ALA A 244 11.25 -8.82 -28.82
CA ALA A 244 12.01 -9.24 -27.65
C ALA A 244 11.70 -10.69 -27.27
N LEU A 245 10.43 -11.10 -27.33
CA LEU A 245 9.99 -12.48 -27.12
C LEU A 245 10.61 -13.44 -28.14
N ASP A 246 10.53 -13.09 -29.43
CA ASP A 246 11.12 -13.88 -30.51
C ASP A 246 12.62 -14.10 -30.28
N ARG A 247 13.34 -13.06 -29.83
CA ARG A 247 14.78 -13.12 -29.56
C ARG A 247 15.12 -14.07 -28.42
N ILE A 248 14.30 -14.14 -27.36
CA ILE A 248 14.51 -15.06 -26.23
C ILE A 248 13.89 -16.44 -26.45
N GLY A 249 13.22 -16.66 -27.58
CA GLY A 249 12.63 -17.94 -27.96
C GLY A 249 11.25 -18.21 -27.33
N LEU A 250 10.55 -17.18 -26.87
CA LEU A 250 9.17 -17.28 -26.39
C LEU A 250 8.19 -16.88 -27.50
N LYS A 251 7.14 -17.69 -27.72
CA LYS A 251 6.09 -17.38 -28.70
C LYS A 251 4.99 -16.49 -28.14
N GLU A 252 4.77 -16.57 -26.82
CA GLU A 252 3.70 -15.88 -26.11
C GLU A 252 4.20 -15.39 -24.76
N LEU A 253 3.52 -14.37 -24.22
CA LEU A 253 3.76 -13.91 -22.86
C LEU A 253 3.21 -14.97 -21.90
N GLY A 254 4.08 -15.69 -21.22
CA GLY A 254 3.68 -16.71 -20.26
C GLY A 254 3.01 -17.93 -20.90
N SER A 255 2.32 -18.72 -20.07
CA SER A 255 1.69 -19.97 -20.49
C SER A 255 0.17 -19.88 -20.25
N GLU A 256 -0.61 -19.97 -21.32
CA GLU A 256 -2.08 -19.83 -21.27
C GLU A 256 -2.76 -20.88 -20.38
N GLU A 257 -2.23 -22.11 -20.34
CA GLU A 257 -2.76 -23.21 -19.52
C GLU A 257 -2.70 -22.94 -18.01
N PHE A 258 -1.83 -22.03 -17.56
CA PHE A 258 -1.70 -21.65 -16.16
C PHE A 258 -2.42 -20.34 -15.82
N ARG A 259 -3.06 -19.70 -16.81
CA ARG A 259 -3.89 -18.51 -16.56
C ARG A 259 -5.28 -18.93 -16.09
N VAL A 260 -5.77 -18.27 -15.04
CA VAL A 260 -7.12 -18.52 -14.54
C VAL A 260 -8.11 -17.59 -15.24
N GLY A 261 -9.16 -18.17 -15.83
CA GLY A 261 -10.30 -17.43 -16.39
C GLY A 261 -10.13 -17.04 -17.87
N SER A 262 -9.79 -17.99 -18.73
CA SER A 262 -9.86 -17.84 -20.19
C SER A 262 -11.27 -17.72 -20.74
#